data_AF-A0A259D2S2-F1
#
_entry.id   AF-A0A259D2S2-F1
#
_cell.length_a   1.000
_cell.length_b   1.000
_cell.length_c   1.000
_cell.angle_alpha   90.00
_cell.angle_beta   90.00
_cell.angle_gamma   90.00
#
_symmetry.space_group_name_H-M   'P 1'
#
loop_
_entity.id
_entity.type
_entity.pdbx_description
1 polymer ?
#
loop_
_entity_poly.entity_id
_entity_poly.type
_entity_poly.pdbx_seq_one_letter_code
_entity_poly.pdbx_strand_id
1 'polypeptide(L)'
;FENWRRVEDSEGAGGWVHYALLSGVRTVLVTRDMAEIRDAPNESALLVAQAEVGVIGRVLTCRDDWCRIAMDGQRGWMHKSTIWGVGADETVE
;
A
#
# COMPACT_ATOMS: atom_id res chain seq x y z
N PHE A 1 -27.63 -12.94 -0.31
CA PHE A 1 -26.54 -12.71 0.66
C PHE A 1 -25.16 -12.53 0.00
N GLU A 2 -25.03 -12.67 -1.32
CA GLU A 2 -23.74 -12.67 -2.05
C GLU A 2 -23.13 -11.27 -2.29
N ASN A 3 -23.89 -10.23 -1.99
CA ASN A 3 -23.57 -8.84 -2.33
C ASN A 3 -22.78 -8.09 -1.24
N TRP A 4 -22.47 -8.72 -0.12
CA TRP A 4 -21.74 -8.09 0.98
C TRP A 4 -20.31 -8.60 1.05
N ARG A 5 -19.39 -7.70 1.41
CA ARG A 5 -17.99 -8.02 1.70
C ARG A 5 -17.68 -7.62 3.13
N ARG A 6 -17.05 -8.52 3.88
CA ARG A 6 -16.47 -8.19 5.18
C ARG A 6 -15.17 -7.44 4.92
N VAL A 7 -15.05 -6.25 5.50
CA VAL A 7 -13.88 -5.37 5.38
C VAL A 7 -13.33 -5.05 6.77
N GLU A 8 -12.07 -4.65 6.80
CA GLU A 8 -11.34 -4.17 7.99
C GLU A 8 -10.45 -3.02 7.53
N ASP A 9 -10.39 -1.94 8.31
CA ASP A 9 -9.50 -0.80 8.06
C ASP A 9 -8.13 -0.96 8.74
N SER A 10 -7.27 0.03 8.59
CA SER A 10 -5.92 0.02 9.18
C SER A 10 -5.89 0.07 10.71
N GLU A 11 -6.99 0.46 11.34
CA GLU A 11 -7.13 0.53 12.80
C GLU A 11 -7.82 -0.73 13.37
N GLY A 12 -8.16 -1.69 12.50
CA GLY A 12 -8.83 -2.94 12.88
C GLY A 12 -10.35 -2.81 13.02
N ALA A 13 -10.92 -1.64 12.68
CA ALA A 13 -12.36 -1.49 12.66
C ALA A 13 -12.93 -2.19 11.42
N GLY A 14 -13.96 -3.01 11.62
CA GLY A 14 -14.50 -3.87 10.58
C GLY A 14 -16.01 -3.81 10.45
N GLY A 15 -16.51 -4.28 9.31
CA GLY A 15 -17.94 -4.27 9.02
C GLY A 15 -18.28 -4.95 7.70
N TRP A 16 -19.54 -4.83 7.30
CA TRP A 16 -20.03 -5.33 6.03
C TRP A 16 -20.32 -4.15 5.10
N VAL A 17 -19.73 -4.16 3.92
CA VAL A 17 -19.95 -3.17 2.87
C VAL A 17 -20.56 -3.84 1.65
N HIS A 18 -21.56 -3.20 1.05
CA HIS A 18 -22.15 -3.70 -0.19
C HIS A 18 -21.12 -3.59 -1.32
N TYR A 19 -20.94 -4.64 -2.13
CA TYR A 19 -19.84 -4.73 -3.10
C TYR A 19 -19.82 -3.57 -4.11
N ALA A 20 -20.98 -3.02 -4.46
CA ALA A 20 -21.11 -1.90 -5.39
C ALA A 20 -20.48 -0.58 -4.87
N LEU A 21 -20.19 -0.47 -3.57
CA LEU A 21 -19.51 0.68 -2.96
C LEU A 21 -17.99 0.49 -2.90
N LEU A 22 -17.48 -0.70 -3.26
CA LEU A 22 -16.06 -1.02 -3.20
C LEU A 22 -15.41 -0.89 -4.57
N SER A 23 -14.20 -0.34 -4.56
CA SER A 23 -13.32 -0.35 -5.73
C SER A 23 -12.33 -1.52 -5.64
N GLY A 24 -12.00 -2.11 -6.78
CA GLY A 24 -10.91 -3.09 -6.87
C GLY A 24 -9.51 -2.46 -6.94
N VAL A 25 -9.41 -1.12 -6.94
CA VAL A 25 -8.12 -0.43 -7.02
C VAL A 25 -7.30 -0.70 -5.76
N ARG A 26 -6.12 -1.27 -5.94
CA ARG A 26 -5.19 -1.53 -4.85
C ARG A 26 -4.50 -0.26 -4.39
N THR A 27 -4.67 0.06 -3.12
CA THR A 27 -4.05 1.21 -2.47
C THR A 27 -3.37 0.78 -1.18
N VAL A 28 -2.44 1.60 -0.73
CA VAL A 28 -1.74 1.44 0.53
C VAL A 28 -1.73 2.73 1.32
N LEU A 29 -1.72 2.59 2.64
CA LEU A 29 -1.56 3.67 3.60
C LEU A 29 -0.15 3.64 4.17
N VAL A 30 0.56 4.77 4.18
CA VAL A 30 1.86 4.89 4.85
C VAL A 30 1.65 4.89 6.37
N THR A 31 2.32 3.97 7.07
CA THR A 31 2.17 3.77 8.52
C THR A 31 3.37 4.25 9.33
N ARG A 32 4.47 4.58 8.66
CA ARG A 32 5.66 5.16 9.30
C ARG A 32 5.88 6.57 8.82
N ASP A 33 6.21 7.44 9.76
CA ASP A 33 6.62 8.80 9.44
C ASP A 33 7.93 8.80 8.63
N MET A 34 8.05 9.72 7.68
CA MET A 34 9.18 9.85 6.75
C MET A 34 9.59 8.54 6.07
N ALA A 35 8.61 7.72 5.67
CA ALA A 35 8.84 6.44 5.01
C ALA A 35 9.58 6.63 3.68
N GLU A 36 10.68 5.89 3.53
CA GLU A 36 11.57 6.00 2.38
C GLU A 36 10.96 5.43 1.10
N ILE A 37 11.12 6.16 0.00
CA ILE A 37 10.76 5.74 -1.34
C ILE A 37 12.05 5.65 -2.16
N ARG A 38 12.37 4.46 -2.67
CA ARG A 38 13.62 4.16 -3.37
C ARG A 38 13.43 3.91 -4.87
N ASP A 39 14.48 4.08 -5.66
CA ASP A 39 14.43 3.84 -7.12
C ASP A 39 14.37 2.35 -7.50
N ALA A 40 14.87 1.47 -6.64
CA ALA A 40 14.88 0.02 -6.78
C ALA A 40 14.50 -0.69 -5.45
N PRO A 41 14.03 -1.95 -5.49
CA PRO A 41 13.61 -2.70 -4.30
C PRO A 41 14.79 -3.34 -3.57
N ASN A 42 15.65 -2.50 -3.00
CA ASN A 42 16.72 -2.93 -2.10
C ASN A 42 17.15 -1.76 -1.20
N GLU A 43 17.73 -2.07 -0.04
CA GLU A 43 18.11 -1.08 0.98
C GLU A 43 19.24 -0.12 0.54
N SER A 44 20.04 -0.50 -0.46
CA SER A 44 21.12 0.34 -0.99
C SER A 44 20.70 1.24 -2.16
N ALA A 45 19.46 1.12 -2.62
CA ALA A 45 18.91 1.87 -3.75
C ALA A 45 18.81 3.37 -3.43
N LEU A 46 18.82 4.23 -4.46
CA LEU A 46 18.77 5.68 -4.27
C LEU A 46 17.43 6.08 -3.63
N LEU A 47 17.49 6.90 -2.58
CA LEU A 47 16.31 7.55 -2.00
C LEU A 47 15.81 8.63 -2.96
N VAL A 48 14.61 8.46 -3.50
CA VAL A 48 14.01 9.39 -4.48
C VAL A 48 12.97 10.31 -3.86
N ALA A 49 12.34 9.88 -2.76
CA ALA A 49 11.37 10.67 -2.01
C ALA A 49 11.18 10.09 -0.60
N GLN A 50 10.45 10.82 0.24
CA GLN A 50 9.93 10.32 1.51
C GLN A 50 8.44 10.67 1.60
N ALA A 51 7.67 9.82 2.27
CA ALA A 51 6.25 10.03 2.52
C ALA A 51 5.96 10.17 4.01
N GLU A 52 5.11 11.13 4.33
CA GLU A 52 4.54 11.32 5.66
C GLU A 52 3.59 10.16 6.02
N VAL A 53 3.39 9.96 7.32
CA VAL A 53 2.35 9.04 7.81
C VAL A 53 0.98 9.48 7.32
N GLY A 54 0.12 8.53 6.95
CA GLY A 54 -1.23 8.80 6.46
C GLY A 54 -1.33 9.07 4.96
N VAL A 55 -0.21 9.19 4.23
CA VAL A 55 -0.24 9.30 2.77
C VAL A 55 -0.81 8.03 2.15
N ILE A 56 -1.72 8.20 1.18
CA ILE A 56 -2.31 7.10 0.42
C ILE A 56 -1.67 7.03 -0.97
N GLY A 57 -1.26 5.83 -1.38
CA GLY A 57 -0.71 5.57 -2.70
C GLY A 57 -1.38 4.40 -3.41
N ARG A 58 -1.24 4.35 -4.73
CA ARG A 58 -1.71 3.21 -5.54
C ARG A 58 -0.59 2.20 -5.70
N VAL A 59 -0.88 0.93 -5.44
CA VAL A 59 0.05 -0.17 -5.68
C VAL A 59 0.16 -0.40 -7.17
N LEU A 60 1.39 -0.41 -7.69
CA LEU A 60 1.68 -0.76 -9.08
C LEU A 60 2.11 -2.22 -9.18
N THR A 61 3.00 -2.66 -8.29
CA THR A 61 3.44 -4.05 -8.18
C THR A 61 4.02 -4.30 -6.79
N CYS A 62 3.94 -5.53 -6.29
CA CYS A 62 4.62 -5.95 -5.06
C CYS A 62 5.31 -7.29 -5.28
N ARG A 63 6.55 -7.39 -4.82
CA ARG A 63 7.37 -8.61 -4.84
C ARG A 63 8.25 -8.65 -3.60
N ASP A 64 8.46 -9.84 -3.06
CA ASP A 64 9.24 -10.05 -1.85
C ASP A 64 8.76 -9.08 -0.74
N ASP A 65 9.68 -8.31 -0.16
CA ASP A 65 9.37 -7.31 0.87
C ASP A 65 9.08 -5.90 0.32
N TRP A 66 8.94 -5.73 -1.00
CA TRP A 66 8.88 -4.42 -1.65
C TRP A 66 7.63 -4.20 -2.47
N CYS A 67 7.10 -2.99 -2.40
CA CYS A 67 5.98 -2.54 -3.21
C CYS A 67 6.35 -1.30 -3.98
N ARG A 68 6.16 -1.34 -5.30
CA ARG A 68 6.24 -0.15 -6.14
C ARG A 68 4.92 0.59 -6.07
N ILE A 69 4.96 1.84 -5.66
CA ILE A 69 3.78 2.65 -5.37
C ILE A 69 3.83 3.95 -6.18
N ALA A 70 2.66 4.44 -6.58
CA ALA A 70 2.47 5.75 -7.16
C ALA A 70 1.71 6.67 -6.18
N MET A 71 2.30 7.83 -5.87
CA MET A 71 1.76 8.87 -4.97
C MET A 71 2.07 10.24 -5.57
N ASP A 72 1.04 11.05 -5.79
CA ASP A 72 1.14 12.45 -6.26
C ASP A 72 2.31 12.77 -7.23
N GLY A 73 2.31 12.12 -8.40
CA GLY A 73 3.34 12.30 -9.43
C GLY A 73 4.68 11.59 -9.16
N GLN A 74 4.93 11.13 -7.93
CA GLN A 74 6.10 10.32 -7.57
C GLN A 74 5.82 8.82 -7.72
N ARG A 75 6.87 8.07 -8.05
CA ARG A 75 6.85 6.61 -8.12
C ARG A 75 8.15 6.05 -7.59
N GLY A 76 8.06 5.00 -6.78
CA GLY A 76 9.23 4.28 -6.31
C GLY A 76 8.84 3.07 -5.48
N TRP A 77 9.84 2.46 -4.87
CA TRP A 77 9.72 1.25 -4.07
C TRP A 77 9.74 1.59 -2.59
N MET A 78 8.77 1.05 -1.86
CA MET A 78 8.71 1.12 -0.40
C MET A 78 8.73 -0.29 0.16
N HIS A 79 9.33 -0.44 1.34
CA HIS A 79 9.32 -1.69 2.07
C HIS A 79 7.92 -1.96 2.65
N LYS A 80 7.40 -3.19 2.55
CA LYS A 80 6.06 -3.57 3.03
C LYS A 80 5.83 -3.22 4.50
N SER A 81 6.87 -3.31 5.33
CA SER A 81 6.84 -2.95 6.76
C SER A 81 6.56 -1.48 7.07
N THR A 82 6.51 -0.60 6.06
CA THR A 82 6.21 0.83 6.21
C THR A 82 4.82 1.22 5.70
N ILE A 83 4.05 0.25 5.21
CA ILE A 83 2.74 0.46 4.58
C ILE A 83 1.71 -0.56 5.08
N TRP A 84 0.43 -0.20 5.00
CA TRP A 84 -0.72 -1.08 5.23
C TRP A 84 -1.53 -1.23 3.94
N GLY A 85 -2.15 -2.39 3.72
CA GLY A 85 -2.98 -2.68 2.54
C GLY A 85 -2.39 -3.73 1.59
N VAL A 86 -1.21 -4.29 1.90
CA VAL A 86 -0.61 -5.44 1.22
C VAL A 86 -0.10 -6.42 2.29
N GLY A 87 -0.44 -7.70 2.15
CA GLY A 87 0.03 -8.74 3.07
C GLY A 87 1.55 -9.00 2.96
N ALA A 88 2.15 -9.55 4.02
CA ALA A 88 3.58 -9.88 4.06
C ALA A 88 4.00 -10.74 2.85
N ASP A 89 3.25 -11.80 2.57
CA ASP A 89 3.51 -12.72 1.46
C ASP A 89 2.73 -12.38 0.17
N GLU A 90 2.02 -11.24 0.12
CA GLU A 90 1.20 -10.88 -1.04
C GLU A 90 2.07 -10.36 -2.19
N THR A 91 1.89 -10.94 -3.37
CA THR A 91 2.45 -10.45 -4.64
C THR A 91 1.36 -9.77 -5.45
N VAL A 92 1.69 -8.61 -6.04
CA VAL A 92 0.78 -7.85 -6.91
C VAL A 92 1.45 -7.66 -8.25
N GLU A 93 0.80 -8.09 -9.33
CA GLU A 93 1.23 -7.90 -10.72
C GLU A 93 0.72 -6.60 -11.34
#